data_AF-A0A920NPN4-F1
#
_entry.id   AF-A0A920NPN4-F1
#
_cell.length_a   1.000
_cell.length_b   1.000
_cell.length_c   1.000
_cell.angle_alpha   90.00
_cell.angle_beta   90.00
_cell.angle_gamma   90.00
#
_symmetry.space_group_name_H-M   'P 1'
#
loop_
_entity.id
_entity.type
_entity.pdbx_description
1 polymer ?
#
loop_
_entity_poly.entity_id
_entity_poly.type
_entity_poly.pdbx_seq_one_letter_code
_entity_poly.pdbx_strand_id
1 'polypeptide(L)'
;MMLIINGILHGKDLYKAEYVPNEIILKLAPETKIISPNSFTTGIAEIDAVLLKFTIIDISPVVPYKKDLNPRLPDINRIYRIKYTDSIMPDILSDDLSELKYVIYAEPRISLMKQLHLMILIILINGIYR
;
A
#
# COMPACT_ATOMS: atom_id res chain seq x y z
N MET A 1 41.55 0.32 30.94
CA MET A 1 40.07 0.38 30.99
C MET A 1 39.56 0.25 29.57
N MET A 2 38.77 -0.77 29.30
CA MET A 2 38.28 -1.12 27.97
C MET A 2 36.83 -0.64 27.84
N LEU A 3 36.46 -0.01 26.73
CA LEU A 3 35.08 -0.02 26.25
C LEU A 3 35.10 -0.02 24.72
N ILE A 4 35.17 -1.21 24.13
CA ILE A 4 34.79 -1.44 22.74
C ILE A 4 33.27 -1.30 22.69
N ILE A 5 32.77 -0.26 22.04
CA ILE A 5 31.37 -0.21 21.63
C ILE A 5 31.33 -0.80 20.21
N ASN A 6 30.93 -2.07 20.15
CA ASN A 6 30.48 -2.75 18.94
C ASN A 6 29.29 -1.98 18.35
N GLY A 7 29.55 -1.10 17.40
CA GLY A 7 28.55 -0.64 16.44
C GLY A 7 28.90 -1.26 15.11
N ILE A 8 28.39 -2.47 14.87
CA ILE A 8 28.46 -3.14 13.56
C ILE A 8 28.04 -2.12 12.51
N LEU A 9 28.98 -1.74 11.65
CA LEU A 9 28.77 -0.97 10.44
C LEU A 9 27.92 -1.86 9.51
N HIS A 10 26.62 -1.95 9.78
CA HIS A 10 25.71 -2.69 8.93
C HIS A 10 25.59 -1.91 7.62
N GLY A 11 26.34 -2.37 6.61
CA GLY A 11 26.10 -2.05 5.21
C GLY A 11 24.68 -2.45 4.81
N LYS A 12 23.71 -1.59 5.09
CA LYS A 12 22.33 -1.65 4.59
C LYS A 12 21.78 -0.26 4.23
N ASP A 13 22.60 0.78 4.21
CA ASP A 13 22.21 2.15 3.84
C ASP A 13 22.35 2.43 2.33
N LEU A 14 21.94 1.49 1.47
CA LEU A 14 21.88 1.75 0.03
C LEU A 14 20.47 2.00 -0.52
N TYR A 15 19.41 1.73 0.24
CA TYR A 15 18.03 2.06 -0.17
C TYR A 15 17.07 2.22 1.02
N LYS A 16 17.32 3.14 1.96
CA LYS A 16 16.24 3.54 2.90
C LYS A 16 15.10 4.14 2.06
N ALA A 17 14.05 3.35 1.80
CA ALA A 17 12.85 3.87 1.18
C ALA A 17 12.28 4.87 2.19
N GLU A 18 12.28 6.15 1.82
CA GLU A 18 11.64 7.17 2.61
C GLU A 18 10.13 6.95 2.45
N TYR A 19 9.57 6.17 3.37
CA TYR A 19 8.14 5.96 3.43
C TYR A 19 7.46 7.29 3.77
N VAL A 20 6.36 7.56 3.11
CA VAL A 20 5.42 8.56 3.58
C VAL A 20 4.83 7.99 4.87
N PRO A 21 5.04 8.64 6.01
CA PRO A 21 4.48 8.16 7.26
C PRO A 21 2.98 8.00 7.13
N ASN A 22 2.44 6.95 7.76
CA ASN A 22 1.01 6.81 7.95
C ASN A 22 0.16 6.67 6.68
N GLU A 23 0.79 6.35 5.55
CA GLU A 23 0.10 6.13 4.28
C GLU A 23 0.49 4.78 3.67
N ILE A 24 -0.52 3.99 3.31
CA ILE A 24 -0.35 2.77 2.53
C ILE A 24 -1.16 2.85 1.23
N ILE A 25 -0.75 2.05 0.26
CA ILE A 25 -1.50 1.78 -0.96
C ILE A 25 -2.07 0.37 -0.84
N LEU A 26 -3.37 0.23 -1.06
CA LEU A 26 -4.11 -1.03 -1.03
C LEU A 26 -4.75 -1.26 -2.40
N LYS A 27 -4.54 -2.44 -2.98
CA LYS A 27 -5.24 -2.91 -4.17
C LYS A 27 -6.15 -4.07 -3.82
N LEU A 28 -7.44 -3.89 -4.05
CA LEU A 28 -8.44 -4.93 -3.84
C LEU A 28 -8.66 -5.79 -5.08
N ALA A 29 -9.17 -7.00 -4.84
CA ALA A 29 -9.53 -7.93 -5.90
C ALA A 29 -10.71 -7.42 -6.76
N PRO A 30 -10.74 -7.71 -8.07
CA PRO A 30 -11.73 -7.17 -9.01
C PRO A 30 -13.19 -7.54 -8.69
N GLU A 31 -13.41 -8.64 -7.97
CA GLU A 31 -14.73 -9.08 -7.51
C GLU A 31 -15.28 -8.25 -6.35
N THR A 32 -14.45 -7.45 -5.69
CA THR A 32 -14.87 -6.61 -4.58
C THR A 32 -15.68 -5.40 -5.05
N LYS A 33 -16.53 -4.86 -4.19
CA LYS A 33 -17.27 -3.62 -4.49
C LYS A 33 -16.31 -2.44 -4.50
N ILE A 34 -16.61 -1.47 -5.37
CA ILE A 34 -15.88 -0.20 -5.38
C ILE A 34 -16.24 0.57 -4.11
N ILE A 35 -15.24 0.96 -3.35
CA ILE A 35 -15.40 1.78 -2.16
C ILE A 35 -15.92 3.16 -2.58
N SER A 36 -16.99 3.60 -1.94
CA SER A 36 -17.54 4.94 -2.17
C SER A 36 -16.55 6.02 -1.71
N PRO A 37 -16.49 7.17 -2.39
CA PRO A 37 -15.70 8.31 -1.91
C PRO A 37 -16.03 8.66 -0.45
N ASN A 38 -15.03 9.07 0.31
CA ASN A 38 -15.15 9.45 1.73
C ASN A 38 -15.62 8.32 2.67
N SER A 39 -15.41 7.05 2.28
CA SER A 39 -15.60 5.93 3.20
C SER A 39 -14.41 5.78 4.15
N PHE A 40 -14.67 5.30 5.35
CA PHE A 40 -13.65 4.88 6.33
C PHE A 40 -13.54 3.35 6.43
N THR A 41 -14.35 2.64 5.66
CA THR A 41 -14.39 1.18 5.61
C THR A 41 -14.30 0.69 4.17
N THR A 42 -13.79 -0.52 4.00
CA THR A 42 -13.71 -1.22 2.72
C THR A 42 -14.98 -2.01 2.41
N GLY A 43 -15.78 -2.32 3.43
CA GLY A 43 -16.97 -3.17 3.30
C GLY A 43 -16.62 -4.66 3.23
N ILE A 44 -15.36 -5.02 3.50
CA ILE A 44 -14.85 -6.38 3.55
C ILE A 44 -14.46 -6.65 5.00
N ALA A 45 -15.24 -7.52 5.67
CA ALA A 45 -15.16 -7.69 7.12
C ALA A 45 -13.74 -8.01 7.64
N GLU A 46 -12.99 -8.85 6.93
CA GLU A 46 -11.61 -9.22 7.30
C GLU A 46 -10.65 -8.02 7.24
N ILE A 47 -10.77 -7.20 6.19
CA ILE A 47 -9.95 -6.00 6.01
C ILE A 47 -10.35 -4.96 7.06
N ASP A 48 -11.66 -4.74 7.23
CA ASP A 48 -12.17 -3.77 8.20
C ASP A 48 -11.78 -4.16 9.63
N ALA A 49 -11.72 -5.46 9.97
CA ALA A 49 -11.23 -5.93 11.27
C ALA A 49 -9.75 -5.60 11.52
N VAL A 50 -8.90 -5.64 10.50
CA VAL A 50 -7.50 -5.18 10.60
C VAL A 50 -7.46 -3.66 10.74
N LEU A 51 -8.19 -2.93 9.89
CA LEU A 51 -8.21 -1.47 9.91
C LEU A 51 -8.77 -0.89 11.21
N LEU A 52 -9.71 -1.57 11.89
CA LEU A 52 -10.26 -1.16 13.18
C LEU A 52 -9.23 -1.10 14.31
N LYS A 53 -8.06 -1.74 14.16
CA LYS A 53 -6.94 -1.63 15.11
C LYS A 53 -6.23 -0.27 15.00
N PHE A 54 -6.51 0.49 13.96
CA PHE A 54 -5.87 1.76 13.63
C PHE A 54 -6.91 2.88 13.55
N THR A 55 -6.46 4.11 13.79
CA THR A 55 -7.26 5.31 13.62
C THR A 55 -7.18 5.75 12.15
N ILE A 56 -8.06 5.19 11.31
CA ILE A 56 -8.16 5.54 9.89
C ILE A 56 -8.79 6.92 9.73
N ILE A 57 -8.13 7.79 8.97
CA ILE A 57 -8.59 9.16 8.70
C ILE A 57 -9.07 9.38 7.26
N ASP A 58 -8.70 8.49 6.33
CA ASP A 58 -9.12 8.58 4.93
C ASP A 58 -8.89 7.25 4.21
N ILE A 59 -9.89 6.80 3.44
CA ILE A 59 -9.72 5.79 2.39
C ILE A 59 -10.17 6.45 1.08
N SER A 60 -9.18 6.82 0.26
CA SER A 60 -9.44 7.52 -1.00
C SER A 60 -8.87 6.76 -2.20
N PRO A 61 -9.54 6.77 -3.36
CA PRO A 61 -9.01 6.14 -4.55
C PRO A 61 -7.74 6.89 -5.01
N VAL A 62 -6.72 6.14 -5.46
CA VAL A 62 -5.46 6.72 -5.96
C VAL A 62 -5.67 7.41 -7.30
N VAL A 63 -6.62 6.92 -8.09
CA VAL A 63 -7.01 7.49 -9.38
C VAL A 63 -8.51 7.77 -9.42
N PRO A 64 -8.97 8.76 -10.19
CA PRO A 64 -10.40 8.98 -10.41
C PRO A 64 -11.08 7.75 -11.02
N TYR A 65 -12.30 7.48 -10.60
CA TYR A 65 -13.10 6.36 -11.11
C TYR A 65 -13.28 6.45 -12.64
N LYS A 66 -13.03 5.33 -13.32
CA LYS A 66 -13.27 5.17 -14.76
C LYS A 66 -14.27 4.05 -15.01
N LYS A 67 -15.43 4.40 -15.56
CA LYS A 67 -16.51 3.44 -15.86
C LYS A 67 -16.10 2.43 -16.94
N ASP A 68 -15.50 2.91 -18.02
CA ASP A 68 -15.20 2.11 -19.20
C ASP A 68 -13.71 1.74 -19.25
N LEU A 69 -13.28 0.94 -18.26
CA LEU A 69 -11.92 0.41 -18.22
C LEU A 69 -11.71 -0.61 -19.35
N ASN A 70 -10.59 -0.47 -20.06
CA ASN A 70 -10.18 -1.44 -21.05
C ASN A 70 -9.89 -2.78 -20.35
N PRO A 71 -10.57 -3.88 -20.68
CA PRO A 71 -10.35 -5.19 -20.04
C PRO A 71 -8.92 -5.74 -20.17
N ARG A 72 -8.13 -5.20 -21.10
CA ARG A 72 -6.71 -5.56 -21.30
C ARG A 72 -5.76 -4.81 -20.36
N LEU A 73 -6.25 -3.85 -19.58
CA LEU A 73 -5.46 -3.06 -18.65
C LEU A 73 -5.80 -3.46 -17.19
N PRO A 74 -4.88 -3.19 -16.24
CA PRO A 74 -5.19 -3.27 -14.82
C PRO A 74 -6.49 -2.61 -14.44
N ASP A 75 -7.19 -3.26 -13.51
CA ASP A 75 -8.18 -2.55 -12.72
C ASP A 75 -7.47 -1.56 -11.78
N ILE A 76 -7.58 -0.28 -12.13
CA ILE A 76 -7.06 0.84 -11.36
C ILE A 76 -8.10 1.45 -10.42
N ASN A 77 -9.40 1.14 -10.59
CA ASN A 77 -10.47 1.73 -9.78
C ASN A 77 -10.48 1.20 -8.34
N ARG A 78 -9.84 0.05 -8.12
CA ARG A 78 -9.74 -0.63 -6.82
C ARG A 78 -8.39 -0.45 -6.15
N ILE A 79 -7.68 0.62 -6.52
CA ILE A 79 -6.44 1.04 -5.87
C ILE A 79 -6.77 2.22 -4.96
N TYR A 80 -6.59 2.01 -3.67
CA TYR A 80 -6.91 2.96 -2.61
C TYR A 80 -5.66 3.36 -1.87
N ARG A 81 -5.64 4.61 -1.42
CA ARG A 81 -4.72 5.11 -0.41
C ARG A 81 -5.46 5.08 0.92
N ILE A 82 -4.85 4.47 1.92
CA ILE A 82 -5.36 4.48 3.29
C ILE A 82 -4.42 5.36 4.10
N LYS A 83 -5.01 6.32 4.81
CA LYS A 83 -4.30 7.18 5.76
C LYS A 83 -4.77 6.89 7.17
N TYR A 84 -3.84 6.85 8.09
CA TYR A 84 -4.10 6.64 9.52
C TYR A 84 -3.28 7.62 10.38
N THR A 85 -3.43 7.63 11.70
CA THR A 85 -2.67 8.56 12.57
C THR A 85 -1.76 7.89 13.58
N ASP A 86 -1.87 6.58 13.76
CA ASP A 86 -1.07 5.79 14.69
C ASP A 86 0.42 5.84 14.33
N SER A 87 1.31 5.97 15.31
CA SER A 87 2.76 6.05 15.06
C SER A 87 3.42 4.70 14.70
N ILE A 88 2.67 3.81 14.06
CA ILE A 88 3.11 2.49 13.61
C ILE A 88 3.67 2.61 12.19
N MET A 89 4.76 1.88 11.94
CA MET A 89 5.38 1.85 10.62
C MET A 89 4.40 1.27 9.57
N PRO A 90 4.30 1.86 8.37
CA PRO A 90 3.30 1.43 7.38
C PRO A 90 3.54 0.02 6.81
N ASP A 91 4.75 -0.51 6.94
CA ASP A 91 5.11 -1.88 6.55
C ASP A 91 4.35 -2.92 7.37
N ILE A 92 4.22 -2.72 8.68
CA ILE A 92 3.46 -3.61 9.56
C ILE A 92 2.01 -3.71 9.12
N LEU A 93 1.35 -2.57 8.84
CA LEU A 93 -0.04 -2.57 8.39
C LEU A 93 -0.17 -3.18 6.98
N SER A 94 0.75 -2.89 6.07
CA SER A 94 0.68 -3.48 4.73
C SER A 94 0.89 -4.98 4.74
N ASP A 95 1.78 -5.50 5.60
CA ASP A 95 2.04 -6.93 5.72
C ASP A 95 0.79 -7.65 6.23
N ASP A 96 0.18 -7.15 7.32
CA ASP A 96 -1.09 -7.67 7.87
C ASP A 96 -2.21 -7.72 6.81
N LEU A 97 -2.28 -6.71 5.94
CA LEU A 97 -3.29 -6.64 4.88
C LEU A 97 -2.96 -7.55 3.69
N SER A 98 -1.68 -7.74 3.37
CA SER A 98 -1.22 -8.52 2.22
C SER A 98 -1.57 -10.00 2.31
N GLU A 99 -1.77 -10.52 3.52
CA GLU A 99 -2.17 -11.91 3.77
C GLU A 99 -3.67 -12.16 3.56
N LEU A 100 -4.47 -11.10 3.35
CA LEU A 100 -5.92 -11.20 3.23
C LEU A 100 -6.36 -11.57 1.82
N LYS A 101 -7.32 -12.49 1.72
CA LYS A 101 -7.80 -13.07 0.46
C LYS A 101 -8.21 -12.04 -0.60
N TYR A 102 -8.87 -10.96 -0.19
CA TYR A 102 -9.41 -9.94 -1.09
C TYR A 102 -8.43 -8.79 -1.38
N VAL A 103 -7.21 -8.89 -0.88
CA VAL A 103 -6.13 -7.94 -1.12
C VAL A 103 -5.19 -8.54 -2.15
N ILE A 104 -5.10 -7.90 -3.33
CA ILE A 104 -4.12 -8.30 -4.35
C ILE A 104 -2.72 -7.80 -3.96
N TYR A 105 -2.66 -6.64 -3.33
CA TYR A 105 -1.41 -5.96 -3.02
C TYR A 105 -1.64 -4.89 -1.95
N ALA A 106 -0.74 -4.81 -0.98
CA ALA A 106 -0.68 -3.75 0.01
C ALA A 106 0.77 -3.35 0.23
N GLU A 107 1.10 -2.07 0.15
CA GLU A 107 2.47 -1.59 0.41
C GLU A 107 2.49 -0.21 1.07
N PRO A 108 3.55 0.11 1.83
CA PRO A 108 3.84 1.46 2.29
C PRO A 108 3.94 2.42 1.11
N ARG A 109 3.37 3.62 1.24
CA ARG A 109 3.58 4.64 0.23
C ARG A 109 5.01 5.16 0.31
N ILE A 110 5.74 5.15 -0.82
CA ILE A 110 7.11 5.65 -0.89
C ILE A 110 7.12 7.10 -1.41
N SER A 111 7.94 7.97 -0.82
CA SER A 111 8.12 9.36 -1.24
C SER A 111 8.81 9.48 -2.62
N LEU A 112 8.54 10.59 -3.31
CA LEU A 112 8.61 10.76 -4.77
C LEU A 112 9.94 10.42 -5.48
N MET A 113 11.08 10.34 -4.79
CA MET A 113 12.35 9.98 -5.44
C MET A 113 12.40 8.52 -5.94
N LYS A 114 11.49 7.64 -5.51
CA LYS A 114 11.39 6.24 -5.98
C LYS A 114 10.14 5.95 -6.81
N GLN A 115 9.32 6.96 -7.14
CA GLN A 115 8.07 6.77 -7.90
C GLN A 115 8.30 6.13 -9.29
N LEU A 116 9.50 6.30 -9.86
CA LEU A 116 9.93 5.65 -11.10
C LEU A 116 9.93 4.11 -10.99
N HIS A 117 10.27 3.55 -9.82
CA HIS A 117 10.25 2.10 -9.59
C HIS A 117 8.83 1.54 -9.49
N LEU A 118 7.89 2.27 -8.86
CA LEU A 118 6.48 1.86 -8.83
C LEU A 118 5.85 1.93 -10.23
N MET A 119 6.22 2.94 -11.04
CA MET A 119 5.86 3.01 -12.45
C MET A 119 6.39 1.80 -13.23
N ILE A 120 7.64 1.41 -13.01
CA ILE A 120 8.26 0.23 -13.63
C ILE A 120 7.61 -1.07 -13.15
N LEU A 121 7.26 -1.19 -11.86
CA LEU A 121 6.58 -2.37 -11.32
C LEU A 121 5.15 -2.51 -11.87
N ILE A 122 4.42 -1.41 -12.02
CA ILE A 122 3.12 -1.39 -12.71
C ILE A 122 3.28 -1.80 -14.18
N ILE A 123 4.33 -1.35 -14.86
CA ILE A 123 4.64 -1.78 -16.24
C ILE A 123 5.04 -3.25 -16.30
N LEU A 124 5.81 -3.78 -15.34
CA LEU A 124 6.26 -5.18 -15.30
C LEU A 124 5.14 -6.15 -14.93
N ILE A 125 4.31 -5.83 -13.94
CA ILE A 125 3.12 -6.63 -13.58
C ILE A 125 2.14 -6.73 -14.77
N ASN A 126 2.13 -5.74 -15.66
CA ASN A 126 1.26 -5.70 -16.85
C ASN A 126 1.95 -6.03 -18.17
N GLY A 127 3.26 -6.17 -18.16
CA GLY A 127 4.08 -6.42 -19.35
C GLY A 127 4.49 -7.88 -19.53
N ILE A 128 4.25 -8.75 -18.54
CA ILE A 128 4.70 -10.16 -18.55
C ILE A 128 3.55 -11.14 -18.92
N TYR A 129 2.42 -10.65 -19.44
CA TYR A 129 1.42 -11.47 -20.15
C TYR A 129 1.32 -11.09 -21.64
N ARG A 130 2.47 -11.04 -22.32
CA ARG A 130 2.54 -11.16 -23.77
C ARG A 130 3.75 -11.96 -24.20
#